data_AF-A0A6L9YZH7-F1
#
_entry.id   AF-A0A6L9YZH7-F1
#
_cell.length_a   1.000
_cell.length_b   1.000
_cell.length_c   1.000
_cell.angle_alpha   90.00
_cell.angle_beta   90.00
_cell.angle_gamma   90.00
#
_symmetry.space_group_name_H-M   'P 1'
#
loop_
_entity.id
_entity.type
_entity.pdbx_description
1 polymer ?
#
loop_
_entity_poly.entity_id
_entity_poly.type
_entity_poly.pdbx_seq_one_letter_code
_entity_poly.pdbx_strand_id
1 'polypeptide(L)' 'KSGIEPDIVFELSDEQRKDLQKNRDKVGTLDDAQYAKAFDILVQEIAAKQGSRAERKAR' A
#
# COMPACT_ATOMS: atom_id res chain seq x y z
N LYS A 1 -0.64 20.15 -16.99
CA LYS A 1 -1.68 19.17 -16.68
C LYS A 1 -1.36 18.59 -15.32
N SER A 2 -2.27 18.68 -14.34
CA SER A 2 -2.11 17.90 -13.10
C SER A 2 -2.24 16.42 -13.44
N GLY A 3 -1.41 15.58 -12.83
CA GLY A 3 -1.50 14.12 -12.98
C GLY A 3 -2.77 13.55 -12.33
N ILE A 4 -2.84 12.22 -12.24
CA ILE A 4 -3.87 11.57 -11.42
C ILE A 4 -3.42 11.67 -9.96
N GLU A 5 -4.27 12.23 -9.11
CA GLU A 5 -4.02 12.29 -7.67
C GLU A 5 -4.22 10.91 -7.04
N PRO A 6 -3.31 10.45 -6.16
CA PRO A 6 -3.47 9.16 -5.49
C PRO A 6 -4.51 9.27 -4.37
N ASP A 7 -5.31 8.21 -4.18
CA ASP A 7 -6.26 8.12 -3.05
C ASP A 7 -5.55 8.17 -1.68
N ILE A 8 -4.30 7.69 -1.64
CA ILE A 8 -3.46 7.66 -0.45
C ILE A 8 -2.08 8.20 -0.82
N VAL A 9 -1.75 9.38 -0.29
CA VAL A 9 -0.43 9.98 -0.45
C VAL A 9 0.56 9.31 0.50
N PHE A 10 1.55 8.63 -0.06
CA PHE A 10 2.70 8.10 0.68
C PHE A 10 3.98 8.49 -0.04
N GLU A 11 4.68 9.48 0.50
CA GLU A 11 5.89 10.01 -0.11
C GLU A 11 7.11 9.20 0.30
N LEU A 12 7.93 8.83 -0.68
CA LEU A 12 9.27 8.30 -0.44
C LEU A 12 10.24 9.44 -0.15
N SER A 13 11.19 9.19 0.74
CA SER A 13 12.40 10.02 0.84
C SER A 13 13.19 9.97 -0.47
N ASP A 14 14.02 10.98 -0.71
CA ASP A 14 14.86 11.01 -1.91
C ASP A 14 15.87 9.84 -1.93
N GLU A 15 16.35 9.42 -0.77
CA GLU A 15 17.24 8.26 -0.61
C GLU A 15 16.52 6.96 -0.99
N GLN A 16 15.31 6.76 -0.48
CA GLN A 16 14.49 5.58 -0.82
C GLN A 16 14.17 5.54 -2.31
N ARG A 17 13.80 6.69 -2.89
CA ARG A 17 13.54 6.80 -4.33
C ARG A 17 14.79 6.46 -5.16
N LYS A 18 15.96 6.98 -4.76
CA LYS A 18 17.24 6.68 -5.42
C LYS A 18 17.65 5.21 -5.27
N ASP A 19 17.38 4.59 -4.13
CA ASP A 19 17.67 3.17 -3.91
C ASP A 19 16.85 2.29 -4.87
N LEU A 20 15.54 2.52 -4.97
CA LEU A 20 14.65 1.77 -5.87
C LEU A 20 15.01 1.98 -7.36
N GLN A 21 15.46 3.19 -7.73
CA GLN A 21 15.93 3.45 -9.09
C GLN A 21 17.18 2.64 -9.45
N LYS A 22 18.09 2.44 -8.48
CA LYS A 22 19.32 1.64 -8.66
C LYS A 22 19.05 0.14 -8.58
N ASN A 23 18.15 -0.26 -7.68
CA ASN A 23 17.83 -1.65 -7.35
C ASN A 23 16.40 -1.97 -7.77
N ARG A 24 16.16 -2.06 -9.08
CA ARG A 24 14.80 -2.22 -9.62
C ARG A 24 14.13 -3.54 -9.25
N ASP A 25 14.91 -4.54 -8.85
CA ASP A 25 14.44 -5.83 -8.35
C ASP A 25 13.70 -5.72 -7.02
N LYS A 26 13.91 -4.64 -6.26
CA LYS A 26 13.15 -4.35 -5.03
C LYS A 26 11.75 -3.80 -5.31
N VAL A 27 11.52 -3.19 -6.47
CA VAL A 27 10.23 -2.55 -6.80
C VAL A 27 9.13 -3.61 -6.84
N GLY A 28 8.04 -3.38 -6.11
CA GLY A 28 6.94 -4.34 -6.01
C GLY A 28 7.22 -5.52 -5.07
N THR A 29 8.25 -5.42 -4.24
CA THR A 29 8.54 -6.37 -3.15
C THR A 29 8.38 -5.68 -1.80
N LEU A 30 8.51 -6.43 -0.69
CA LEU A 30 8.45 -5.84 0.66
C LEU A 30 9.62 -4.87 0.95
N ASP A 31 10.68 -4.87 0.14
CA ASP A 31 11.78 -3.91 0.25
C ASP A 31 11.45 -2.53 -0.38
N ASP A 32 10.32 -2.42 -1.09
CA ASP A 32 9.75 -1.15 -1.53
C ASP A 32 8.73 -0.64 -0.50
N ALA A 33 9.04 0.48 0.14
CA ALA A 33 8.20 1.06 1.19
C ALA A 33 6.76 1.37 0.73
N GLN A 34 6.56 1.77 -0.54
CA GLN A 34 5.22 2.00 -1.08
C GLN A 34 4.46 0.68 -1.24
N TYR A 35 5.13 -0.36 -1.72
CA TYR A 35 4.51 -1.68 -1.86
C TYR A 35 4.14 -2.26 -0.50
N ALA A 36 5.04 -2.21 0.48
CA ALA A 36 4.78 -2.66 1.85
C ALA A 36 3.59 -1.92 2.46
N LYS A 37 3.51 -0.59 2.29
CA LYS A 37 2.37 0.21 2.77
C LYS A 37 1.06 -0.20 2.10
N ALA A 38 1.07 -0.41 0.78
CA ALA A 38 -0.11 -0.85 0.04
C ALA A 38 -0.57 -2.25 0.48
N PHE A 39 0.37 -3.15 0.76
CA PHE A 39 0.07 -4.48 1.28
C PHE A 39 -0.62 -4.40 2.65
N ASP A 40 -0.11 -3.58 3.57
CA ASP A 40 -0.72 -3.39 4.88
C ASP A 40 -2.16 -2.85 4.79
N ILE A 41 -2.38 -1.86 3.92
CA ILE A 41 -3.72 -1.30 3.68
C ILE A 41 -4.66 -2.38 3.11
N LEU A 42 -4.18 -3.18 2.16
CA LEU A 42 -4.97 -4.28 1.60
C LEU A 42 -5.34 -5.31 2.67
N VAL A 43 -4.43 -5.66 3.56
CA VAL A 43 -4.72 -6.58 4.69
C VAL A 43 -5.79 -5.98 5.61
N GLN A 44 -5.70 -4.69 5.93
CA GLN A 44 -6.70 -3.99 6.75
C GLN A 44 -8.08 -3.96 6.07
N GLU A 45 -8.13 -3.66 4.78
CA GLU A 45 -9.34 -3.71 3.93
C GLU A 45 -10.01 -5.09 3.97
N ILE A 46 -9.22 -6.16 3.83
CA ILE A 46 -9.70 -7.54 3.87
C ILE A 46 -10.26 -7.85 5.26
N ALA A 47 -9.55 -7.50 6.33
CA ALA A 47 -9.99 -7.73 7.70
C ALA A 47 -11.30 -7.00 8.01
N ALA A 48 -11.43 -5.73 7.60
CA ALA A 48 -12.65 -4.95 7.76
C ALA A 48 -13.85 -5.57 7.02
N LYS A 49 -13.62 -6.09 5.79
CA LYS A 49 -14.65 -6.81 5.03
C LYS A 49 -15.07 -8.12 5.68
N GLN A 50 -14.16 -8.84 6.35
CA GLN A 50 -14.49 -10.07 7.08
C GLN A 50 -15.24 -9.80 8.39
N GLY A 51 -14.80 -8.82 9.19
CA GLY A 51 -15.47 -8.41 10.43
C GLY A 51 -16.92 -7.97 10.17
N SER A 52 -17.14 -7.16 9.13
CA SER A 52 -18.49 -6.74 8.72
C SER A 52 -19.38 -7.88 8.24
N ARG A 53 -18.82 -9.01 7.80
CA ARG A 53 -19.60 -10.20 7.42
C ARG A 53 -20.05 -11.00 8.65
N ALA A 54 -19.23 -11.05 9.70
CA ALA A 54 -19.59 -11.70 10.96
C ALA A 54 -20.73 -10.96 11.68
N GLU A 55 -20.69 -9.63 11.74
CA GLU A 55 -21.75 -8.80 12.35
C GLU A 55 -23.09 -8.91 11.61
N ARG A 56 -23.07 -8.99 10.27
CA ARG A 56 -24.28 -9.16 9.45
C ARG A 56 -24.94 -10.52 9.59
N LYS A 57 -24.20 -11.56 10.01
CA LYS A 57 -24.76 -12.91 10.26
C LYS A 57 -25.34 -13.04 11.68
N ALA A 58 -24.94 -12.16 12.60
CA ALA A 58 -25.40 -12.14 13.99
C ALA A 58 -26.63 -11.24 14.22
N ARG A 59 -27.12 -10.56 13.17
CA ARG A 59 -28.38 -9.81 13.15
C ARG A 59 -29.42 -10.54 12.32
#